data_AF-A0AAW0RQM7-F1
#
_entry.id   AF-A0AAW0RQM7-F1
#
_cell.length_a   1.000
_cell.length_b   1.000
_cell.length_c   1.000
_cell.angle_alpha   90.00
_cell.angle_beta   90.00
_cell.angle_gamma   90.00
#
_symmetry.space_group_name_H-M   'P 1'
#
loop_
_entity.id
_entity.type
_entity.pdbx_description
1 polymer ?
#
loop_
_entity_poly.entity_id
_entity_poly.type
_entity_poly.pdbx_seq_one_letter_code
_entity_poly.pdbx_strand_id
1 'polypeptide(L)'
;MSSEFTTDPPGSTRNHSEFLSWFETSYSDGKPGGSINEINGESADINKGFGGDSNQMVDNLWVEIRGNPDDKRDDLAKGAGGDYRYLALSNDMNATHFVTDVALWRTGEAHYNPPNGWHHKSDDINKGRGGDYLYLVWRTKKYSGPKEH
;
A
#
# COMPACT_ATOMS: atom_id res chain seq x y z
N MET A 1 -2.95 -37.33 -20.07
CA MET A 1 -2.02 -36.34 -19.50
C MET A 1 -2.73 -35.74 -18.31
N SER A 2 -2.32 -36.11 -17.09
CA SER A 2 -2.92 -35.59 -15.86
C SER A 2 -2.36 -34.18 -15.63
N SER A 3 -3.23 -33.17 -15.57
CA SER A 3 -2.83 -31.85 -15.07
C SER A 3 -2.62 -31.98 -13.57
N GLU A 4 -1.37 -31.94 -13.10
CA GLU A 4 -1.10 -31.80 -11.69
C GLU A 4 -1.62 -30.42 -11.26
N PHE A 5 -2.74 -30.39 -10.54
CA PHE A 5 -3.12 -29.24 -9.73
C PHE A 5 -2.11 -29.16 -8.59
N THR A 6 -0.94 -28.58 -8.87
CA THR A 6 0.01 -28.21 -7.81
C THR A 6 -0.63 -27.08 -7.03
N THR A 7 -1.15 -27.40 -5.85
CA THR A 7 -1.59 -26.42 -4.87
C THR A 7 -0.41 -25.52 -4.49
N ASP A 8 -0.67 -24.24 -4.29
CA ASP A 8 0.37 -23.30 -3.88
C ASP A 8 0.95 -23.73 -2.52
N PRO A 9 2.28 -23.61 -2.31
CA PRO A 9 2.87 -23.87 -1.00
C PRO A 9 2.17 -23.04 0.10
N PRO A 10 1.99 -23.58 1.32
CA PRO A 10 1.33 -22.85 2.41
C PRO A 10 1.93 -21.45 2.60
N GLY A 11 1.08 -20.42 2.58
CA GLY A 11 1.50 -19.02 2.71
C GLY A 11 2.04 -18.37 1.43
N SER A 12 1.94 -19.03 0.28
CA SER A 12 2.30 -18.46 -1.04
C SER A 12 1.15 -18.57 -2.04
N THR A 13 1.24 -17.83 -3.14
CA THR A 13 0.30 -17.93 -4.27
C THR A 13 1.06 -17.79 -5.59
N ARG A 14 0.58 -18.47 -6.63
CA ARG A 14 0.96 -18.20 -8.03
C ARG A 14 0.02 -17.24 -8.74
N ASN A 15 -1.11 -16.89 -8.11
CA ASN A 15 -2.07 -15.97 -8.67
C ASN A 15 -1.57 -14.53 -8.52
N HIS A 16 -0.99 -13.98 -9.59
CA HIS A 16 -0.45 -12.62 -9.58
C HIS A 16 -1.54 -11.54 -9.35
N SER A 17 -2.82 -11.85 -9.61
CA SER A 17 -3.94 -10.90 -9.41
C SER A 17 -4.20 -10.55 -7.95
N GLU A 18 -3.64 -11.31 -7.01
CA GLU A 18 -3.69 -10.99 -5.58
C GLU A 18 -2.75 -9.84 -5.19
N PHE A 19 -1.80 -9.45 -6.06
CA PHE A 19 -0.80 -8.45 -5.74
C PHE A 19 -1.15 -7.07 -6.30
N LEU A 20 -0.79 -6.05 -5.52
CA LEU A 20 -0.80 -4.66 -5.93
C LEU A 20 0.20 -4.47 -7.08
N SER A 21 -0.22 -3.85 -8.16
CA SER A 21 0.65 -3.55 -9.31
C SER A 21 0.86 -2.07 -9.57
N TRP A 22 -0.14 -1.24 -9.25
CA TRP A 22 -0.06 0.22 -9.31
C TRP A 22 -0.96 0.81 -8.22
N PHE A 23 -0.92 2.12 -7.99
CA PHE A 23 -1.89 2.81 -7.14
C PHE A 23 -2.19 4.20 -7.70
N GLU A 24 -3.35 4.75 -7.35
CA GLU A 24 -3.70 6.14 -7.63
C GLU A 24 -4.24 6.83 -6.37
N THR A 25 -3.93 8.12 -6.22
CA THR A 25 -4.52 8.96 -5.17
C THR A 25 -5.64 9.76 -5.80
N SER A 26 -6.83 9.80 -5.18
CA SER A 26 -7.95 10.57 -5.74
C SER A 26 -8.68 11.33 -4.65
N TYR A 27 -8.95 12.62 -4.91
CA TYR A 27 -9.64 13.51 -3.99
C TYR A 27 -11.09 13.67 -4.48
N SER A 28 -11.98 12.77 -4.08
CA SER A 28 -13.41 12.85 -4.42
C SER A 28 -14.28 12.72 -3.17
N ASP A 29 -15.31 13.58 -3.05
CA ASP A 29 -16.25 13.62 -1.92
C ASP A 29 -17.08 12.34 -1.73
N GLY A 30 -17.02 11.40 -2.69
CA GLY A 30 -17.55 10.05 -2.56
C GLY A 30 -16.43 9.03 -2.65
N LYS A 31 -16.37 8.07 -1.71
CA LYS A 31 -15.46 6.91 -1.74
C LYS A 31 -15.71 6.11 -3.03
N PRO A 32 -14.84 6.19 -4.07
CA PRO A 32 -15.07 5.42 -5.28
C PRO A 32 -14.91 3.92 -4.99
N GLY A 33 -15.58 3.06 -5.75
CA GLY A 33 -15.42 1.60 -5.60
C GLY A 33 -13.96 1.19 -5.82
N GLY A 34 -13.32 0.62 -4.78
CA GLY A 34 -11.91 0.21 -4.81
C GLY A 34 -10.96 1.05 -3.96
N SER A 35 -11.46 1.99 -3.15
CA SER A 35 -10.65 2.69 -2.16
C SER A 35 -10.04 1.72 -1.15
N ILE A 36 -8.83 2.06 -0.72
CA ILE A 36 -8.19 1.49 0.46
C ILE A 36 -9.16 1.58 1.65
N ASN A 37 -9.19 0.57 2.51
CA ASN A 37 -9.99 0.63 3.74
C ASN A 37 -9.20 1.33 4.84
N GLU A 38 -9.86 2.14 5.66
CA GLU A 38 -9.31 2.55 6.95
C GLU A 38 -9.70 1.50 7.99
N ILE A 39 -8.74 1.06 8.81
CA ILE A 39 -8.90 -0.09 9.71
C ILE A 39 -9.97 0.14 10.78
N ASN A 40 -10.15 1.40 11.20
CA ASN A 40 -11.05 1.79 12.28
C ASN A 40 -12.39 2.39 11.79
N GLY A 41 -12.64 2.38 10.47
CA GLY A 41 -13.90 2.83 9.88
C GLY A 41 -13.97 4.31 9.48
N GLU A 42 -12.86 5.05 9.52
CA GLU A 42 -12.76 6.43 9.04
C GLU A 42 -12.69 6.53 7.50
N SER A 43 -12.74 7.75 6.93
CA SER A 43 -12.61 7.92 5.47
C SER A 43 -11.20 7.57 5.00
N ALA A 44 -11.12 6.98 3.81
CA ALA A 44 -9.86 6.66 3.15
C ALA A 44 -9.87 7.27 1.75
N ASP A 45 -8.93 8.19 1.51
CA ASP A 45 -8.85 8.97 0.27
C ASP A 45 -7.85 8.37 -0.75
N ILE A 46 -7.44 7.11 -0.57
CA ILE A 46 -6.51 6.42 -1.48
C ILE A 46 -7.27 5.38 -2.29
N ASN A 47 -7.13 5.43 -3.62
CA ASN A 47 -8.09 4.85 -4.53
C ASN A 47 -7.44 3.89 -5.51
N LYS A 48 -7.60 2.59 -5.23
CA LYS A 48 -7.45 1.44 -6.14
C LYS A 48 -6.02 1.13 -6.61
N GLY A 49 -5.73 -0.18 -6.77
CA GLY A 49 -4.39 -0.61 -7.22
C GLY A 49 -4.17 -2.10 -7.53
N PHE A 50 -5.21 -2.94 -7.45
CA PHE A 50 -5.10 -4.37 -7.73
C PHE A 50 -5.35 -4.62 -9.21
N GLY A 51 -4.38 -5.22 -9.90
CA GLY A 51 -4.42 -5.38 -11.37
C GLY A 51 -3.65 -6.57 -11.93
N GLY A 52 -2.85 -7.27 -11.11
CA GLY A 52 -2.33 -8.58 -11.48
C GLY A 52 -1.31 -8.63 -12.61
N ASP A 53 -0.49 -7.61 -12.80
CA ASP A 53 0.68 -7.78 -13.67
C ASP A 53 1.82 -8.42 -12.85
N SER A 54 2.17 -9.67 -13.19
CA SER A 54 3.27 -10.39 -12.53
C SER A 54 4.62 -9.71 -12.70
N ASN A 55 4.77 -8.78 -13.65
CA ASN A 55 6.01 -8.02 -13.90
C ASN A 55 5.99 -6.65 -13.21
N GLN A 56 4.90 -6.30 -12.52
CA GLN A 56 4.76 -5.04 -11.82
C GLN A 56 4.30 -5.23 -10.37
N MET A 57 4.52 -6.40 -9.77
CA MET A 57 4.12 -6.60 -8.37
C MET A 57 4.91 -5.67 -7.45
N VAL A 58 4.21 -4.93 -6.61
CA VAL A 58 4.81 -4.01 -5.64
C VAL A 58 5.37 -4.81 -4.47
N ASP A 59 6.66 -4.64 -4.15
CA ASP A 59 7.29 -5.33 -3.02
C ASP A 59 7.27 -4.49 -1.74
N ASN A 60 7.30 -3.16 -1.87
CA ASN A 60 7.33 -2.25 -0.73
C ASN A 60 6.63 -0.92 -1.01
N LEU A 61 6.19 -0.27 0.07
CA LEU A 61 5.54 1.04 0.07
C LEU A 61 6.20 1.94 1.13
N TRP A 62 6.22 3.25 0.89
CA TRP A 62 6.60 4.23 1.92
C TRP A 62 5.99 5.61 1.65
N VAL A 63 6.07 6.48 2.66
CA VAL A 63 5.64 7.87 2.56
C VAL A 63 6.87 8.76 2.58
N GLU A 64 6.97 9.65 1.61
CA GLU A 64 7.98 10.70 1.58
C GLU A 64 7.39 12.01 2.06
N ILE A 65 8.08 12.66 2.99
CA ILE A 65 7.74 14.00 3.46
C ILE A 65 8.78 14.98 2.92
N ARG A 66 8.32 16.02 2.22
CA ARG A 66 9.19 16.99 1.55
C ARG A 66 8.75 18.42 1.85
N GLY A 67 9.72 19.33 2.05
CA GLY A 67 9.42 20.75 2.27
C GLY A 67 9.00 21.52 1.00
N ASN A 68 9.29 20.97 -0.18
CA ASN A 68 8.93 21.56 -1.47
C ASN A 68 7.95 20.66 -2.22
N PRO A 69 7.05 21.24 -3.04
CA PRO A 69 6.14 20.45 -3.86
C PRO A 69 6.89 19.68 -4.95
N ASP A 70 6.32 18.55 -5.34
CA ASP A 70 6.67 17.75 -6.49
C ASP A 70 5.46 17.74 -7.45
N ASP A 71 5.52 18.57 -8.49
CA ASP A 71 4.41 18.81 -9.42
C ASP A 71 4.00 17.55 -10.22
N LYS A 72 4.78 16.46 -10.13
CA LYS A 72 4.51 15.19 -10.79
C LYS A 72 3.79 14.18 -9.90
N ARG A 73 3.55 14.52 -8.64
CA ARG A 73 2.99 13.60 -7.64
C ARG A 73 1.85 14.25 -6.88
N ASP A 74 0.85 13.46 -6.54
CA ASP A 74 -0.26 13.92 -5.73
C ASP A 74 0.14 14.00 -4.26
N ASP A 75 -0.02 15.19 -3.68
CA ASP A 75 0.20 15.43 -2.26
C ASP A 75 -0.96 14.86 -1.44
N LEU A 76 -0.75 13.72 -0.77
CA LEU A 76 -1.71 13.03 0.11
C LEU A 76 -2.36 13.95 1.16
N ALA A 77 -1.74 15.09 1.39
CA ALA A 77 -1.96 16.02 2.46
C ALA A 77 -2.45 17.38 1.94
N LYS A 78 -2.94 17.42 0.69
CA LYS A 78 -3.38 18.63 -0.01
C LYS A 78 -4.40 19.42 0.80
N GLY A 79 -4.18 20.72 0.90
CA GLY A 79 -5.08 21.65 1.60
C GLY A 79 -4.86 21.76 3.11
N ALA A 80 -4.11 20.85 3.74
CA ALA A 80 -3.83 20.90 5.18
C ALA A 80 -2.60 21.77 5.55
N GLY A 81 -1.82 22.24 4.57
CA GLY A 81 -0.65 23.11 4.78
C GLY A 81 0.59 22.40 5.38
N GLY A 82 1.72 23.11 5.43
CA GLY A 82 3.02 22.55 5.83
C GLY A 82 3.66 21.71 4.73
N ASP A 83 4.51 20.74 5.12
CA ASP A 83 5.24 19.87 4.17
C ASP A 83 4.29 19.09 3.23
N TYR A 84 4.82 18.54 2.14
CA TYR A 84 4.08 17.72 1.20
C TYR A 84 4.31 16.25 1.48
N ARG A 85 3.27 15.41 1.33
CA ARG A 85 3.33 13.97 1.59
C ARG A 85 3.06 13.21 0.32
N TYR A 86 3.96 12.31 -0.05
CA TYR A 86 3.83 11.55 -1.27
C TYR A 86 3.98 10.05 -1.01
N LEU A 87 3.04 9.25 -1.52
CA LEU A 87 3.16 7.80 -1.54
C LEU A 87 4.17 7.38 -2.59
N ALA A 88 5.09 6.49 -2.22
CA ALA A 88 6.06 5.89 -3.11
C ALA A 88 6.03 4.36 -2.98
N LEU A 89 6.48 3.68 -4.03
CA LEU A 89 6.49 2.23 -4.14
C LEU A 89 7.78 1.73 -4.79
N SER A 90 8.07 0.45 -4.58
CA SER A 90 9.07 -0.30 -5.36
C SER A 90 8.44 -1.56 -5.96
N ASN A 91 8.98 -1.97 -7.11
CA ASN A 91 8.63 -3.19 -7.81
C ASN A 91 9.91 -4.01 -8.06
N ASP A 92 10.67 -4.32 -6.99
CA ASP A 92 11.84 -5.18 -7.12
C ASP A 92 11.40 -6.62 -7.39
N MET A 93 11.44 -7.02 -8.66
CA MET A 93 11.06 -8.36 -9.07
C MET A 93 12.01 -9.46 -8.54
N ASN A 94 13.16 -9.11 -7.93
CA ASN A 94 13.98 -10.07 -7.19
C ASN A 94 13.43 -10.40 -5.80
N ALA A 95 12.53 -9.57 -5.25
CA ALA A 95 11.88 -9.81 -3.96
C ALA A 95 11.02 -11.09 -3.99
N THR A 96 10.82 -11.73 -2.83
CA THR A 96 10.00 -12.96 -2.76
C THR A 96 8.57 -12.71 -2.27
N HIS A 97 8.34 -11.57 -1.63
CA HIS A 97 7.06 -11.18 -1.05
C HIS A 97 6.59 -9.87 -1.69
N PHE A 98 5.31 -9.81 -1.99
CA PHE A 98 4.70 -8.67 -2.66
C PHE A 98 3.41 -8.27 -1.94
N VAL A 99 3.05 -7.00 -2.07
CA VAL A 99 1.92 -6.36 -1.40
C VAL A 99 0.61 -6.94 -1.89
N THR A 100 -0.23 -7.41 -0.97
CA THR A 100 -1.55 -7.99 -1.28
C THR A 100 -2.72 -7.18 -0.72
N ASP A 101 -2.46 -6.33 0.26
CA ASP A 101 -3.48 -5.52 0.91
C ASP A 101 -2.82 -4.26 1.47
N VAL A 102 -3.53 -3.14 1.43
CA VAL A 102 -3.09 -1.86 1.95
C VAL A 102 -4.26 -1.22 2.69
N ALA A 103 -4.01 -0.64 3.86
CA ALA A 103 -4.99 0.07 4.66
C ALA A 103 -4.40 1.37 5.25
N LEU A 104 -5.28 2.30 5.60
CA LEU A 104 -4.95 3.40 6.51
C LEU A 104 -5.20 2.96 7.95
N TRP A 105 -4.32 3.35 8.86
CA TRP A 105 -4.43 3.06 10.28
C TRP A 105 -4.23 4.35 11.08
N ARG A 106 -5.34 4.88 11.61
CA ARG A 106 -5.33 6.04 12.51
C ARG A 106 -5.22 5.62 13.97
N THR A 107 -4.36 6.28 14.74
CA THR A 107 -4.18 5.99 16.17
C THR A 107 -4.00 7.26 16.98
N GLY A 108 -4.43 7.23 18.25
CA GLY A 108 -4.22 8.35 19.19
C GLY A 108 -2.79 8.45 19.73
N GLU A 109 -1.94 7.45 19.47
CA GLU A 109 -0.54 7.43 19.89
C GLU A 109 0.38 6.88 18.81
N ALA A 110 1.69 7.15 18.94
CA ALA A 110 2.70 6.70 18.00
C ALA A 110 2.95 5.20 18.15
N HIS A 111 3.01 4.48 17.03
CA HIS A 111 3.39 3.06 17.02
C HIS A 111 4.67 2.80 16.25
N TYR A 112 5.51 1.92 16.80
CA TYR A 112 6.71 1.43 16.14
C TYR A 112 6.42 0.23 15.22
N ASN A 113 5.53 -0.67 15.64
CA ASN A 113 5.14 -1.87 14.87
C ASN A 113 3.78 -1.69 14.20
N PRO A 114 3.50 -2.37 13.08
CA PRO A 114 2.16 -2.44 12.49
C PRO A 114 1.17 -3.14 13.44
N PRO A 115 -0.15 -2.98 13.22
CA PRO A 115 -1.16 -3.68 14.01
C PRO A 115 -1.17 -5.17 13.68
N ASN A 116 -1.72 -5.98 14.59
CA ASN A 116 -1.78 -7.43 14.42
C ASN A 116 -2.41 -7.83 13.07
N GLY A 117 -1.77 -8.78 12.38
CA GLY A 117 -2.21 -9.25 11.06
C GLY A 117 -1.78 -8.36 9.90
N TRP A 118 -0.98 -7.32 10.12
CA TRP A 118 -0.31 -6.53 9.09
C TRP A 118 1.21 -6.73 9.20
N HIS A 119 1.92 -6.68 8.07
CA HIS A 119 3.35 -7.02 8.03
C HIS A 119 4.25 -5.78 8.13
N HIS A 120 3.79 -4.66 7.59
CA HIS A 120 4.58 -3.44 7.49
C HIS A 120 3.72 -2.20 7.69
N LYS A 121 4.39 -1.07 7.94
CA LYS A 121 3.77 0.25 8.01
C LYS A 121 4.70 1.34 7.51
N SER A 122 4.13 2.49 7.15
CA SER A 122 4.87 3.70 6.84
C SER A 122 5.32 4.44 8.11
N ASP A 123 6.05 5.53 7.89
CA ASP A 123 6.14 6.62 8.86
C ASP A 123 4.79 7.34 9.02
N ASP A 124 4.69 8.17 10.07
CA ASP A 124 3.49 8.96 10.35
C ASP A 124 3.26 10.02 9.27
N ILE A 125 2.16 9.89 8.54
CA ILE A 125 1.71 10.82 7.49
C ILE A 125 1.39 12.19 8.10
N ASN A 126 0.88 12.22 9.34
CA ASN A 126 0.52 13.44 10.06
C ASN A 126 1.71 14.08 10.78
N LYS A 127 2.94 13.56 10.58
CA LYS A 127 4.13 14.09 11.24
C LYS A 127 4.23 15.60 11.07
N GLY A 128 4.36 16.31 12.20
CA GLY A 128 4.47 17.76 12.25
C GLY A 128 3.16 18.54 12.13
N ARG A 129 1.99 17.88 12.09
CA ARG A 129 0.67 18.53 12.04
C ARG A 129 -0.10 18.48 13.36
N GLY A 130 0.35 17.67 14.32
CA GLY A 130 -0.38 17.42 15.56
C GLY A 130 -1.66 16.61 15.34
N GLY A 131 -2.36 16.28 16.41
CA GLY A 131 -3.52 15.38 16.38
C GLY A 131 -3.13 13.91 16.31
N ASP A 132 -4.01 13.09 15.73
CA ASP A 132 -3.81 11.64 15.61
C ASP A 132 -2.66 11.29 14.67
N TYR A 133 -2.04 10.15 14.93
CA TYR A 133 -1.08 9.53 14.04
C TYR A 133 -1.82 8.81 12.92
N LEU A 134 -1.24 8.84 11.72
CA LEU A 134 -1.82 8.16 10.56
C LEU A 134 -0.74 7.41 9.80
N TYR A 135 -0.95 6.12 9.61
CA TYR A 135 -0.01 5.25 8.90
C TYR A 135 -0.69 4.60 7.70
N LEU A 136 0.08 4.34 6.64
CA LEU A 136 -0.23 3.23 5.75
C LEU A 136 0.27 1.94 6.39
N VAL A 137 -0.51 0.88 6.26
CA VAL A 137 -0.11 -0.48 6.63
C VAL A 137 -0.38 -1.42 5.47
N TRP A 138 0.46 -2.43 5.29
CA TRP A 138 0.26 -3.40 4.22
C TRP A 138 0.59 -4.83 4.62
N ARG A 139 -0.11 -5.76 3.96
CA ARG A 139 0.18 -7.19 3.99
C ARG A 139 0.98 -7.56 2.77
N THR A 140 1.79 -8.59 2.94
CA THR A 140 2.56 -9.18 1.87
C THR A 140 2.34 -10.69 1.83
N LYS A 141 2.44 -11.27 0.64
CA LYS A 141 2.41 -12.73 0.47
C LYS A 141 3.57 -13.16 -0.41
N LYS A 142 4.09 -14.36 -0.19
CA LYS A 142 5.11 -14.93 -1.06
C LYS A 142 4.52 -15.21 -2.45
N TYR A 143 5.19 -14.71 -3.50
CA TYR A 143 4.90 -15.16 -4.87
C TYR A 143 5.77 -16.35 -5.23
N SER A 144 5.16 -17.40 -5.76
CA SER A 144 5.85 -18.64 -6.16
C SER A 144 5.71 -18.98 -7.65
N GLY A 145 5.19 -18.04 -8.45
CA GLY A 145 5.11 -18.17 -9.90
C GLY A 145 6.38 -17.70 -10.62
N PRO A 146 6.45 -17.92 -11.94
CA PRO A 146 7.51 -17.34 -12.77
C PRO A 146 7.36 -15.82 -12.81
N LYS A 147 8.48 -15.11 -12.86
CA LYS A 147 8.55 -13.67 -13.11
C LYS A 147 9.31 -13.46 -14.41
N GLU A 148 8.82 -12.59 -15.28
CA GLU A 148 9.58 -12.24 -16.47
C GLU A 148 10.52 -11.08 -16.12
N HIS A 149 11.75 -11.16 -16.61
CA HIS A 149 12.82 -10.18 -16.41
C HIS A 149 13.06 -9.39 -17.70
#